data_AF-A0A3C1QYY9-F1
#
_entry.id   AF-A0A3C1QYY9-F1
#
_cell.length_a   1.000
_cell.length_b   1.000
_cell.length_c   1.000
_cell.angle_alpha   90.00
_cell.angle_beta   90.00
_cell.angle_gamma   90.00
#
_symmetry.space_group_name_H-M   'P 1'
#
loop_
_entity.id
_entity.type
_entity.pdbx_description
1 polymer ?
#
loop_
_entity_poly.entity_id
_entity_poly.type
_entity_poly.pdbx_seq_one_letter_code
_entity_poly.pdbx_strand_id
1 'polypeptide(L)'
;MSDDESVYEGRDLENGRRVFAVAQCFKCHRFKGEGGLVGPDLTASGRRFNQQNLLEALVEPSKVISDQYQPTLFSLLDGRQIAGRVINLNGNNYLVQQNMLDPGSLTPVNVDEIDEMVPSPVSMMPDGLLDTFTLDDIRDLVAYLKSGSDDVAVKSIDGGRKKKAND
;
A
#
# COMPACT_ATOMS: atom_id res chain seq x y z
N MET A 1 12.13 -30.37 11.38
CA MET A 1 11.18 -29.50 12.09
C MET A 1 10.02 -29.25 11.16
N SER A 2 8.86 -29.71 11.58
CA SER A 2 7.61 -29.82 10.84
C SER A 2 6.64 -28.81 11.43
N ASP A 3 6.48 -27.67 10.78
CA ASP A 3 5.47 -26.65 11.12
C ASP A 3 4.76 -26.22 9.82
N ASP A 4 4.12 -27.18 9.16
CA ASP A 4 3.12 -26.95 8.09
C ASP A 4 1.72 -27.28 8.66
N GLU A 5 1.44 -26.80 9.88
CA GLU A 5 0.07 -26.52 10.29
C GLU A 5 -0.37 -25.26 9.55
N SER A 6 -1.59 -25.27 9.01
CA SER A 6 -2.04 -24.25 8.07
C SER A 6 -1.81 -22.85 8.66
N VAL A 7 -1.11 -21.98 7.94
CA VAL A 7 -0.70 -20.62 8.38
C VAL A 7 -1.89 -19.73 8.80
N TYR A 8 -3.11 -20.22 8.61
CA TYR A 8 -4.39 -19.58 8.87
C TYR A 8 -5.33 -20.41 9.76
N GLU A 9 -4.83 -21.41 10.49
CA GLU A 9 -5.70 -22.28 11.30
C GLU A 9 -6.53 -21.46 12.30
N GLY A 10 -7.86 -21.64 12.24
CA GLY A 10 -8.81 -20.87 13.05
C GLY A 10 -8.96 -19.39 12.67
N ARG A 11 -8.54 -18.97 11.46
CA ARG A 11 -8.78 -17.63 10.89
C ARG A 11 -9.81 -17.66 9.79
N ASP A 12 -10.64 -16.63 9.73
CA ASP A 12 -11.67 -16.47 8.70
C ASP A 12 -11.20 -15.50 7.60
N LEU A 13 -10.82 -16.04 6.45
CA LEU A 13 -10.34 -15.23 5.32
C LEU A 13 -11.46 -14.40 4.66
N GLU A 14 -12.71 -14.85 4.73
CA GLU A 14 -13.86 -14.10 4.22
C GLU A 14 -14.13 -12.90 5.12
N ASN A 15 -14.08 -13.09 6.43
CA ASN A 15 -14.12 -11.99 7.39
C ASN A 15 -12.94 -11.02 7.19
N GLY A 16 -11.72 -11.54 6.99
CA GLY A 16 -10.54 -10.71 6.71
C GLY A 16 -10.71 -9.85 5.45
N ARG A 17 -11.28 -10.41 4.37
CA ARG A 17 -11.64 -9.64 3.16
C ARG A 17 -12.71 -8.58 3.47
N ARG A 18 -13.73 -8.91 4.27
CA ARG A 18 -14.76 -7.95 4.70
C ARG A 18 -14.14 -6.80 5.47
N VAL A 19 -13.26 -7.08 6.42
CA VAL A 19 -12.53 -6.06 7.20
C VAL A 19 -11.70 -5.18 6.26
N PHE A 20 -10.94 -5.77 5.32
CA PHE A 20 -10.17 -5.02 4.33
C PHE A 20 -11.05 -4.05 3.50
N ALA A 21 -12.28 -4.45 3.19
CA ALA A 21 -13.25 -3.60 2.48
C ALA A 21 -13.83 -2.50 3.38
N VAL A 22 -14.28 -2.83 4.59
CA VAL A 22 -14.92 -1.88 5.52
C VAL A 22 -13.91 -0.84 6.05
N ALA A 23 -12.67 -1.26 6.31
CA ALA A 23 -11.54 -0.39 6.61
C ALA A 23 -11.06 0.43 5.38
N GLN A 24 -11.75 0.30 4.24
CA GLN A 24 -11.52 1.05 3.01
C GLN A 24 -10.16 0.83 2.34
N CYS A 25 -9.45 -0.26 2.69
CA CYS A 25 -8.13 -0.54 2.14
C CYS A 25 -8.18 -0.67 0.61
N PHE A 26 -9.27 -1.24 0.04
CA PHE A 26 -9.47 -1.33 -1.42
C PHE A 26 -9.52 0.02 -2.14
N LYS A 27 -9.80 1.14 -1.45
CA LYS A 27 -9.78 2.47 -2.09
C LYS A 27 -8.39 2.85 -2.57
N CYS A 28 -7.36 2.43 -1.84
CA CYS A 28 -5.99 2.83 -2.12
C CYS A 28 -5.14 1.67 -2.61
N HIS A 29 -5.33 0.48 -2.06
CA HIS A 29 -4.49 -0.68 -2.32
C HIS A 29 -5.16 -1.67 -3.25
N ARG A 30 -4.31 -2.32 -4.06
CA ARG A 30 -4.68 -3.50 -4.81
C ARG A 30 -4.44 -4.75 -3.98
N PHE A 31 -5.35 -5.71 -4.10
CA PHE A 31 -5.18 -7.05 -3.57
C PHE A 31 -5.87 -8.07 -4.48
N LYS A 32 -5.14 -9.10 -4.92
CA LYS A 32 -5.63 -10.14 -5.86
C LYS A 32 -6.30 -9.58 -7.13
N GLY A 33 -5.85 -8.41 -7.59
CA GLY A 33 -6.38 -7.75 -8.80
C GLY A 33 -7.55 -6.79 -8.55
N GLU A 34 -8.07 -6.70 -7.34
CA GLU A 34 -9.15 -5.77 -6.95
C GLU A 34 -8.58 -4.55 -6.21
N GLY A 35 -9.22 -3.39 -6.37
CA GLY A 35 -8.88 -2.16 -5.61
C GLY A 35 -8.05 -1.12 -6.37
N GLY A 36 -7.58 -0.12 -5.63
CA GLY A 36 -6.90 1.08 -6.11
C GLY A 36 -5.41 0.90 -6.41
N LEU A 37 -4.82 1.97 -6.96
CA LEU A 37 -3.39 2.04 -7.33
C LEU A 37 -2.65 3.18 -6.62
N VAL A 38 -3.27 3.76 -5.60
CA VAL A 38 -2.67 4.87 -4.85
C VAL A 38 -1.58 4.36 -3.93
N GLY A 39 -1.85 3.27 -3.21
CA GLY A 39 -0.87 2.55 -2.40
C GLY A 39 -0.25 1.37 -3.15
N PRO A 40 0.72 0.68 -2.53
CA PRO A 40 1.31 -0.54 -3.09
C PRO A 40 0.29 -1.67 -3.26
N ASP A 41 0.55 -2.54 -4.23
CA ASP A 41 -0.15 -3.83 -4.33
C ASP A 41 0.25 -4.72 -3.14
N LEU A 42 -0.75 -5.09 -2.34
CA LEU A 42 -0.59 -5.86 -1.12
C LEU A 42 -0.70 -7.37 -1.35
N THR A 43 -0.92 -7.84 -2.58
CA THR A 43 -1.09 -9.27 -2.90
C THR A 43 0.11 -10.08 -2.42
N ALA A 44 1.33 -9.57 -2.58
CA ALA A 44 2.54 -10.26 -2.12
C ALA A 44 3.02 -9.82 -0.72
N SER A 45 2.20 -9.12 0.07
CA SER A 45 2.61 -8.56 1.36
C SER A 45 3.03 -9.65 2.37
N GLY A 46 2.34 -10.79 2.40
CA GLY A 46 2.67 -11.93 3.26
C GLY A 46 4.08 -12.52 3.08
N ARG A 47 4.68 -12.38 1.90
CA ARG A 47 6.08 -12.76 1.63
C ARG A 47 7.08 -11.67 1.99
N ARG A 48 6.65 -10.40 1.91
CA ARG A 48 7.52 -9.23 2.06
C ARG A 48 7.67 -8.81 3.52
N PHE A 49 6.65 -9.08 4.33
CA PHE A 49 6.59 -8.66 5.71
C PHE A 49 6.27 -9.83 6.63
N ASN A 50 6.93 -9.88 7.77
CA ASN A 50 6.47 -10.74 8.86
C ASN A 50 5.18 -10.14 9.48
N GLN A 51 4.52 -10.90 10.34
CA GLN A 51 3.25 -10.50 10.95
C GLN A 51 3.36 -9.22 11.79
N GLN A 52 4.46 -9.02 12.52
CA GLN A 52 4.65 -7.84 13.36
C GLN A 52 4.78 -6.59 12.51
N ASN A 53 5.63 -6.62 11.47
CA ASN A 53 5.83 -5.50 10.57
C ASN A 53 4.55 -5.14 9.79
N LEU A 54 3.76 -6.15 9.39
CA LEU A 54 2.49 -5.92 8.72
C LEU A 54 1.49 -5.23 9.65
N LEU A 55 1.36 -5.71 10.89
CA LEU A 55 0.47 -5.12 11.88
C LEU A 55 0.91 -3.70 12.25
N GLU A 56 2.21 -3.48 12.43
CA GLU A 56 2.77 -2.15 12.70
C GLU A 56 2.46 -1.17 11.57
N ALA A 57 2.62 -1.58 10.30
CA ALA A 57 2.27 -0.73 9.16
C ALA A 57 0.77 -0.40 9.09
N LEU A 58 -0.11 -1.28 9.58
CA LEU A 58 -1.56 -1.05 9.62
C LEU A 58 -1.97 -0.10 10.75
N VAL A 59 -1.31 -0.19 11.91
CA VAL A 59 -1.65 0.57 13.13
C VAL A 59 -0.91 1.90 13.19
N GLU A 60 0.35 1.93 12.76
CA GLU A 60 1.24 3.10 12.77
C GLU A 60 1.76 3.40 11.35
N PRO A 61 0.91 3.78 10.38
CA PRO A 61 1.29 3.93 8.97
C PRO A 61 2.36 4.99 8.71
N SER A 62 2.53 5.95 9.62
CA SER A 62 3.55 7.01 9.55
C SER A 62 4.90 6.63 10.16
N LYS A 63 5.01 5.48 10.83
CA LYS A 63 6.25 5.05 11.50
C LYS A 63 7.38 4.76 10.51
N VAL A 64 7.04 4.03 9.45
CA VAL A 64 7.96 3.70 8.36
C VAL A 64 7.21 3.90 7.05
N ILE A 65 7.60 4.94 6.31
CA ILE A 65 7.00 5.27 5.02
C ILE A 65 8.03 4.92 3.95
N SER A 66 7.64 4.10 2.98
CA SER A 66 8.50 3.81 1.83
C SER A 66 8.72 5.08 1.00
N ASP A 67 9.97 5.36 0.61
CA ASP A 67 10.35 6.51 -0.22
C ASP A 67 9.44 6.67 -1.46
N GLN A 68 9.03 5.56 -2.07
CA GLN A 68 8.15 5.57 -3.25
C GLN A 68 6.76 6.16 -2.96
N TYR A 69 6.28 6.05 -1.72
CA TYR A 69 4.96 6.49 -1.28
C TYR A 69 5.02 7.68 -0.31
N GLN A 70 6.22 8.12 0.07
CA GLN A 70 6.40 9.20 1.02
C GLN A 70 5.94 10.52 0.42
N PRO A 71 5.01 11.23 1.08
CA PRO A 71 4.61 12.55 0.62
C PRO A 71 5.74 13.54 0.82
N THR A 72 5.73 14.59 0.02
CA THR A 72 6.63 15.73 0.15
C THR A 72 5.84 16.92 0.67
N LEU A 73 6.44 17.66 1.61
CA LEU A 73 5.97 18.97 2.04
C LEU A 73 6.72 20.04 1.25
N PHE A 74 5.98 20.90 0.57
CA PHE A 74 6.49 22.04 -0.18
C PHE A 74 6.10 23.32 0.55
N SER A 75 7.09 24.08 1.01
CA SER A 75 6.91 25.47 1.43
C SER A 75 7.18 26.35 0.22
N LEU A 76 6.20 27.16 -0.17
CA LEU A 76 6.33 28.06 -1.31
C LEU A 76 6.76 29.47 -0.87
N LEU A 77 7.40 30.20 -1.77
CA LEU A 77 7.86 31.58 -1.56
C LEU A 77 6.72 32.55 -1.21
N ASP A 78 5.48 32.24 -1.60
CA ASP A 78 4.29 33.02 -1.28
C ASP A 78 3.67 32.67 0.09
N GLY A 79 4.30 31.76 0.85
CA GLY A 79 3.88 31.31 2.17
C GLY A 79 2.85 30.17 2.16
N ARG A 80 2.39 29.68 0.99
CA ARG A 80 1.55 28.49 0.92
C ARG A 80 2.36 27.23 1.25
N GLN A 81 1.67 26.24 1.82
CA GLN A 81 2.19 24.89 1.98
C GLN A 81 1.37 23.91 1.16
N ILE A 82 2.06 23.02 0.44
CA ILE A 82 1.45 21.95 -0.36
C ILE A 82 2.02 20.63 0.17
N ALA A 83 1.15 19.64 0.38
CA ALA A 83 1.55 18.31 0.84
C ALA A 83 0.98 17.26 -0.11
N GLY A 84 1.84 16.38 -0.61
CA GLY A 84 1.39 15.28 -1.47
C GLY A 84 2.53 14.48 -2.06
N ARG A 85 2.20 13.39 -2.75
CA ARG A 85 3.19 12.53 -3.38
C ARG A 85 3.58 13.07 -4.76
N VAL A 86 4.87 13.18 -5.02
CA VAL A 86 5.38 13.50 -6.34
C VAL A 86 5.18 12.31 -7.27
N ILE A 87 4.36 12.47 -8.30
CA ILE A 87 4.09 11.43 -9.30
C ILE A 87 5.07 11.51 -10.46
N ASN A 88 5.42 12.74 -10.87
CA ASN A 88 6.36 12.98 -11.95
C ASN A 88 6.97 14.38 -11.85
N LEU A 89 8.07 14.58 -12.57
CA LEU A 89 8.62 15.89 -12.90
C LEU A 89 8.37 16.15 -14.39
N ASN A 90 7.69 17.24 -14.72
CA ASN A 90 7.44 17.64 -16.10
C ASN A 90 7.95 19.06 -16.35
N GLY A 91 9.11 19.15 -17.02
CA GLY A 91 9.82 20.42 -17.18
C GLY A 91 10.18 21.00 -15.82
N ASN A 92 9.69 22.22 -15.54
CA ASN A 92 9.93 22.92 -14.28
C ASN A 92 8.81 22.73 -13.23
N ASN A 93 7.98 21.69 -13.35
CA ASN A 93 6.88 21.45 -12.41
C ASN A 93 6.93 20.03 -11.84
N TYR A 94 6.81 19.92 -10.52
CA TYR A 94 6.39 18.68 -9.89
C TYR A 94 4.90 18.47 -10.11
N LEU A 95 4.50 17.26 -10.52
CA LEU A 95 3.10 16.85 -10.54
C LEU A 95 2.79 16.11 -9.23
N VAL A 96 2.09 16.80 -8.35
CA VAL A 96 1.86 16.35 -6.96
C VAL A 96 0.44 15.82 -6.81
N GLN A 97 0.31 14.57 -6.37
CA GLN A 97 -0.97 14.00 -5.96
C GLN A 97 -1.24 14.36 -4.50
N GLN A 98 -2.20 15.25 -4.27
CA GLN A 98 -2.64 15.63 -2.92
C GLN A 98 -3.86 14.81 -2.46
N ASN A 99 -4.78 14.53 -3.38
CA ASN A 99 -6.01 13.81 -3.08
C ASN A 99 -5.86 12.32 -3.41
N MET A 100 -5.98 11.46 -2.40
CA MET A 100 -5.95 10.01 -2.61
C MET A 100 -7.22 9.47 -3.25
N LEU A 101 -8.36 10.13 -3.02
CA LEU A 101 -9.65 9.70 -3.55
C LEU A 101 -9.87 10.14 -5.00
N ASP A 102 -9.01 11.02 -5.52
CA ASP A 102 -9.00 11.47 -6.89
C ASP A 102 -7.55 11.45 -7.45
N PRO A 103 -7.00 10.26 -7.72
CA PRO A 103 -5.59 10.11 -8.11
C PRO A 103 -5.23 10.72 -9.47
N GLY A 104 -6.24 11.08 -10.29
CA GLY A 104 -6.01 11.77 -11.56
C GLY A 104 -5.82 13.28 -11.41
N SER A 105 -6.23 13.84 -10.27
CA SER A 105 -6.11 15.28 -9.98
C SER A 105 -4.73 15.60 -9.43
N LEU A 106 -3.81 15.95 -10.33
CA LEU A 106 -2.44 16.33 -9.99
C LEU A 106 -2.30 17.85 -9.93
N THR A 107 -1.70 18.34 -8.86
CA THR A 107 -1.37 19.76 -8.68
C THR A 107 0.03 20.02 -9.22
N PRO A 108 0.20 20.91 -10.21
CA PRO A 108 1.52 21.36 -10.61
C PRO A 108 2.11 22.27 -9.52
N VAL A 109 3.35 22.02 -9.12
CA VAL A 109 4.14 22.89 -8.24
C VAL A 109 5.37 23.34 -9.00
N ASN A 110 5.45 24.63 -9.32
CA ASN A 110 6.57 25.20 -10.05
C ASN A 110 7.81 25.23 -9.16
N VAL A 111 8.92 24.68 -9.66
CA VAL A 111 10.18 24.61 -8.91
C VAL A 111 10.69 25.99 -8.51
N ASP A 112 10.46 27.01 -9.34
CA ASP A 112 10.90 28.39 -9.06
C ASP A 112 10.11 29.06 -7.91
N GLU A 113 8.97 28.49 -7.53
CA GLU A 113 8.11 28.98 -6.44
C GLU A 113 8.40 28.26 -5.11
N ILE A 114 9.28 27.26 -5.09
CA ILE A 114 9.59 26.46 -3.91
C ILE A 114 10.68 27.16 -3.09
N ASP A 115 10.39 27.41 -1.82
CA ASP A 115 11.36 27.85 -0.82
C ASP A 115 12.05 26.64 -0.17
N GLU A 116 11.26 25.64 0.23
CA GLU A 116 11.76 24.43 0.87
C GLU A 116 10.95 23.20 0.44
N MET A 117 11.64 22.06 0.34
CA MET A 117 11.04 20.76 0.05
C MET A 117 11.62 19.71 1.00
N VAL A 118 10.76 19.09 1.80
CA VAL A 118 11.17 18.05 2.76
C VAL A 118 10.26 16.82 2.71
N PRO A 119 10.78 15.62 3.03
CA PRO A 119 9.93 14.44 3.21
C PRO A 119 8.93 14.65 4.35
N SER A 120 7.66 14.31 4.12
CA SER A 120 6.62 14.35 5.14
C SER A 120 6.86 13.26 6.18
N PRO A 121 6.76 13.57 7.49
CA PRO A 121 6.73 12.55 8.54
C PRO A 121 5.38 11.85 8.65
N VAL A 122 4.35 12.34 7.94
CA VAL A 122 2.99 11.79 7.96
C VAL A 122 2.71 11.05 6.66
N SER A 123 2.24 9.81 6.80
CA SER A 123 1.83 8.96 5.68
C SER A 123 0.55 9.47 5.03
N MET A 124 0.39 9.17 3.76
CA MET A 124 -0.90 9.29 3.09
C MET A 124 -1.89 8.23 3.57
N MET A 125 -1.43 7.05 4.01
CA MET A 125 -2.35 6.05 4.58
C MET A 125 -2.94 6.60 5.90
N PRO A 126 -4.28 6.69 6.02
CA PRO A 126 -4.91 7.20 7.23
C PRO A 126 -4.60 6.33 8.45
N ASP A 127 -4.46 6.97 9.60
CA ASP A 127 -4.47 6.34 10.91
C ASP A 127 -5.90 5.98 11.36
N GLY A 128 -6.01 5.18 12.41
CA GLY A 128 -7.29 4.82 13.02
C GLY A 128 -8.23 3.93 12.18
N LEU A 129 -7.76 3.43 11.02
CA LEU A 129 -8.57 2.58 10.13
C LEU A 129 -9.05 1.28 10.80
N LEU A 130 -8.39 0.85 11.87
CA LEU A 130 -8.69 -0.39 12.59
C LEU A 130 -9.46 -0.17 13.91
N ASP A 131 -9.71 1.09 14.32
CA ASP A 131 -10.18 1.42 15.67
C ASP A 131 -11.56 0.84 16.02
N THR A 132 -12.40 0.58 15.02
CA THR A 132 -13.75 0.05 15.21
C THR A 132 -13.82 -1.48 15.13
N PHE A 133 -12.70 -2.15 14.91
CA PHE A 133 -12.65 -3.60 14.70
C PHE A 133 -12.21 -4.33 15.96
N THR A 134 -12.69 -5.57 16.11
CA THR A 134 -12.24 -6.44 17.20
C THR A 134 -10.84 -6.99 16.94
N LEU A 135 -10.20 -7.53 17.97
CA LEU A 135 -8.91 -8.20 17.80
C LEU A 135 -8.99 -9.39 16.82
N ASP A 136 -10.12 -10.12 16.82
CA ASP A 136 -10.30 -11.25 15.90
C ASP A 136 -10.51 -10.78 14.46
N ASP A 137 -11.22 -9.67 14.23
CA ASP A 137 -11.31 -9.03 12.92
C ASP A 137 -9.92 -8.64 12.36
N ILE A 138 -9.06 -8.07 13.22
CA ILE A 138 -7.71 -7.66 12.82
C ILE A 138 -6.83 -8.88 12.53
N ARG A 139 -6.95 -9.97 13.30
CA ARG A 139 -6.25 -11.23 13.04
C ARG A 139 -6.68 -11.85 11.72
N ASP A 140 -7.97 -11.83 11.42
CA ASP A 140 -8.53 -12.31 10.16
C ASP A 140 -8.07 -11.45 8.98
N LEU A 141 -8.00 -10.13 9.15
CA LEU A 141 -7.42 -9.20 8.16
C LEU A 141 -5.95 -9.54 7.86
N VAL A 142 -5.14 -9.76 8.88
CA VAL A 142 -3.72 -10.13 8.73
C VAL A 142 -3.58 -11.49 8.03
N ALA A 143 -4.43 -12.46 8.38
CA ALA A 143 -4.48 -13.75 7.71
C ALA A 143 -4.84 -13.60 6.22
N TYR A 144 -5.84 -12.77 5.92
CA TYR A 144 -6.24 -12.45 4.55
C TYR A 144 -5.11 -11.83 3.75
N LEU A 145 -4.40 -10.82 4.28
CA LEU A 145 -3.25 -10.19 3.64
C LEU A 145 -2.11 -11.16 3.34
N LYS A 146 -1.85 -12.09 4.27
CA LYS A 146 -0.84 -13.14 4.08
C LYS A 146 -1.24 -14.13 2.98
N SER A 147 -2.53 -14.47 2.87
CA SER A 147 -3.06 -15.41 1.85
C SER A 147 -2.88 -14.96 0.40
N GLY A 148 -2.62 -13.67 0.16
CA GLY A 148 -2.34 -13.16 -1.19
C GLY A 148 -1.10 -13.80 -1.82
N SER A 149 -0.15 -14.18 -0.99
CA SER A 149 1.14 -14.74 -1.42
C SER A 149 1.07 -16.18 -1.89
N ASP A 150 -0.02 -16.88 -1.57
CA ASP A 150 -0.26 -18.26 -1.98
C ASP A 150 -0.69 -18.31 -3.45
N ASP A 151 -1.50 -17.35 -3.89
CA ASP A 151 -1.93 -17.21 -5.30
C ASP A 151 -0.77 -16.81 -6.23
N VAL A 152 0.20 -16.04 -5.73
CA VAL A 152 1.42 -15.66 -6.46
C VAL A 152 2.33 -16.88 -6.65
N ALA A 153 2.38 -17.80 -5.69
CA ALA A 153 3.14 -19.05 -5.79
C ALA A 153 2.70 -19.89 -6.98
N VAL A 154 1.38 -20.06 -7.13
CA VAL A 154 0.78 -20.90 -8.16
C VAL A 154 1.05 -20.35 -9.56
N LYS A 155 0.92 -19.03 -9.76
CA LYS A 155 1.17 -18.39 -11.07
C LYS A 155 2.63 -18.44 -11.52
N SER A 156 3.59 -18.44 -10.59
CA SER A 156 5.01 -18.56 -10.93
C SER A 156 5.41 -19.98 -11.37
N ILE A 157 4.65 -21.01 -11.00
CA ILE A 157 4.92 -22.41 -11.37
C ILE A 157 4.40 -22.72 -12.79
N ASP A 158 3.23 -22.20 -13.15
CA ASP A 158 2.60 -22.46 -14.46
C ASP A 158 3.24 -21.69 -15.63
N GLY A 159 4.04 -20.64 -15.37
CA GLY A 159 4.74 -19.86 -16.40
C GLY A 159 5.97 -20.54 -17.02
N GLY A 160 6.42 -21.69 -16.48
CA GLY A 160 7.72 -22.29 -16.79
C GLY A 160 7.78 -23.32 -17.93
N ARG A 161 6.67 -23.66 -18.59
CA ARG A 161 6.66 -24.70 -19.66
C ARG A 161 6.34 -24.13 -21.04
N LYS A 162 7.33 -23.50 -21.69
CA LYS A 162 7.33 -23.30 -23.15
C LYS A 162 8.49 -24.05 -23.81
N LYS A 163 8.10 -25.18 -24.43
CA LYS A 163 8.63 -25.89 -25.60
C LYS A 163 10.12 -25.72 -25.97
N LYS A 164 10.89 -26.82 -25.88
CA LYS A 164 11.89 -27.16 -26.90
C LYS A 164 11.32 -28.26 -27.79
N ALA A 165 11.13 -27.94 -29.07
CA ALA A 165 10.90 -28.87 -30.17
C ALA A 165 11.53 -28.26 -31.43
N ASN A 166 12.36 -29.07 -32.11
CA ASN A 166 13.10 -28.87 -33.37
C ASN A 166 14.17 -27.76 -33.40
N ASP A 167 15.35 -27.95 -33.98
CA ASP A 167 15.82 -28.88 -35.04
C ASP A 167 16.99 -29.78 -34.61
#